data_AF-A0A916FVS2-F1
#
_entry.id   AF-A0A916FVS2-F1
#
_cell.length_a   1.000
_cell.length_b   1.000
_cell.length_c   1.000
_cell.angle_alpha   90.00
_cell.angle_beta   90.00
_cell.angle_gamma   90.00
#
_symmetry.space_group_name_H-M   'P 1'
#
loop_
_entity.id
_entity.type
_entity.pdbx_description
1 polymer ?
#
loop_
_entity_poly.entity_id
_entity_poly.type
_entity_poly.pdbx_seq_one_letter_code
_entity_poly.pdbx_strand_id
1 'polypeptide(L)'
;MTEISPVVGNWYKHENGDLFEVVALDAADATVEIQYYDGTIEELDFDSWQEMAIEEAEAPDDWTGSVDVDEEEFEDLRDKPEENFGDPLEYLDRQD
;
A
#
# COMPACT_ATOMS: atom_id res chain seq x y z
N MET A 1 -13.95 14.76 -12.70
CA MET A 1 -12.89 14.38 -11.74
C MET A 1 -12.31 13.10 -12.29
N THR A 2 -10.99 13.00 -12.39
CA THR A 2 -10.32 11.72 -12.65
C THR A 2 -10.52 10.88 -11.41
N GLU A 3 -11.29 9.80 -11.52
CA GLU A 3 -11.41 8.79 -10.46
C GLU A 3 -10.05 8.09 -10.35
N ILE A 4 -9.23 8.51 -9.39
CA ILE A 4 -7.92 7.90 -9.12
C ILE A 4 -8.16 6.69 -8.23
N SER A 5 -7.77 5.51 -8.71
CA SER A 5 -7.84 4.28 -7.91
C SER A 5 -6.61 4.23 -7.01
N PRO A 6 -6.75 3.87 -5.73
CA PRO A 6 -5.58 3.70 -4.88
C PRO A 6 -4.80 2.45 -5.33
N VAL A 7 -3.48 2.57 -5.38
CA VAL A 7 -2.56 1.48 -5.78
C VAL A 7 -1.45 1.42 -4.76
N VAL A 8 -1.23 0.25 -4.15
CA VAL A 8 -0.16 0.06 -3.17
C VAL A 8 1.20 0.31 -3.82
N GLY A 9 2.09 1.01 -3.11
CA GLY A 9 3.41 1.44 -3.59
C GLY A 9 3.40 2.72 -4.41
N ASN A 10 2.22 3.20 -4.83
CA ASN A 10 2.11 4.46 -5.55
C ASN A 10 2.02 5.66 -4.60
N TRP A 11 2.56 6.78 -5.08
CA TRP A 11 2.63 8.05 -4.38
C TRP A 11 1.54 9.00 -4.87
N TYR A 12 0.94 9.70 -3.92
CA TYR A 12 -0.12 10.66 -4.17
C TYR A 12 0.14 11.94 -3.40
N LYS A 13 -0.42 13.03 -3.92
CA LYS A 13 -0.27 14.37 -3.37
C LYS A 13 -1.64 15.00 -3.12
N HIS A 14 -1.87 15.48 -1.91
CA HIS A 14 -3.03 16.29 -1.58
C HIS A 14 -2.97 17.67 -2.24
N GLU A 15 -4.13 18.34 -2.31
CA GLU A 15 -4.21 19.76 -2.71
C GLU A 15 -3.34 20.70 -1.86
N ASN A 16 -3.09 20.34 -0.59
CA ASN A 16 -2.26 21.12 0.33
C ASN A 16 -0.75 20.96 0.05
N GLY A 17 -0.36 20.00 -0.79
CA GLY A 17 1.03 19.68 -1.10
C GLY A 17 1.64 18.56 -0.27
N ASP A 18 0.87 17.97 0.66
CA ASP A 18 1.28 16.80 1.43
C ASP A 18 1.37 15.56 0.53
N LEU A 19 2.49 14.85 0.63
CA LEU A 19 2.77 13.60 -0.10
C LEU A 19 2.57 12.40 0.82
N PHE A 20 1.97 11.36 0.27
CA PHE A 20 1.73 10.10 0.97
C PHE A 20 1.78 8.93 -0.02
N GLU A 21 2.15 7.76 0.48
CA GLU A 21 2.17 6.49 -0.25
C GLU A 21 1.00 5.63 0.20
N VAL A 22 0.35 4.91 -0.72
CA VAL A 22 -0.57 3.84 -0.32
C VAL A 22 0.26 2.61 0.02
N VAL A 23 0.18 2.14 1.26
CA VAL A 23 0.97 1.00 1.74
C VAL A 23 0.17 -0.29 1.86
N ALA A 24 -1.16 -0.20 1.98
CA ALA A 24 -2.05 -1.36 1.97
C ALA A 24 -3.45 -1.02 1.43
N LEU A 25 -4.13 -2.06 0.95
CA LEU A 25 -5.53 -2.02 0.51
C LEU A 25 -6.26 -3.23 1.07
N ASP A 26 -7.36 -2.99 1.79
CA ASP A 26 -8.24 -4.06 2.25
C ASP A 26 -9.57 -4.01 1.49
N ALA A 27 -9.76 -4.97 0.60
CA ALA A 27 -10.99 -5.07 -0.19
C ALA A 27 -12.18 -5.67 0.59
N ALA A 28 -11.92 -6.32 1.73
CA ALA A 28 -12.98 -6.93 2.55
C ALA A 28 -13.66 -5.88 3.44
N ASP A 29 -12.87 -4.98 4.01
CA ASP A 29 -13.31 -3.85 4.84
C ASP A 29 -13.53 -2.58 4.01
N ALA A 30 -13.06 -2.55 2.76
CA ALA A 30 -13.08 -1.39 1.89
C ALA A 30 -12.36 -0.20 2.55
N THR A 31 -11.10 -0.43 2.93
CA THR A 31 -10.18 0.57 3.47
C THR A 31 -8.86 0.63 2.69
N VAL A 32 -8.23 1.79 2.77
CA VAL A 32 -6.96 2.16 2.14
C VAL A 32 -6.04 2.64 3.26
N GLU A 33 -4.86 2.04 3.38
CA GLU A 33 -3.85 2.48 4.34
C GLU A 33 -2.80 3.33 3.62
N ILE A 34 -2.59 4.55 4.11
CA ILE A 34 -1.62 5.50 3.59
C ILE A 34 -0.52 5.80 4.61
N GLN A 35 0.70 6.03 4.11
CA GLN A 35 1.85 6.45 4.89
C GLN A 35 2.34 7.81 4.43
N TYR A 36 2.46 8.73 5.38
CA TYR A 36 3.07 10.05 5.16
C TYR A 36 4.60 9.97 5.32
N TYR A 37 5.32 10.94 4.76
CA TYR A 37 6.79 11.03 4.84
C TYR A 37 7.37 11.00 6.28
N ASP A 38 6.62 11.48 7.27
CA ASP A 38 7.01 11.43 8.69
C ASP A 38 6.93 10.01 9.29
N GLY A 39 6.46 9.02 8.53
CA GLY A 39 6.21 7.65 8.98
C GLY A 39 4.86 7.47 9.69
N THR A 40 4.01 8.50 9.69
CA THR A 40 2.64 8.40 10.19
C THR A 40 1.81 7.55 9.22
N ILE A 41 1.07 6.59 9.75
CA ILE A 41 0.14 5.74 9.00
C ILE A 41 -1.29 6.17 9.32
N GLU A 42 -2.13 6.25 8.30
CA GLU A 42 -3.55 6.58 8.39
C GLU A 42 -4.38 5.61 7.56
N GLU A 43 -5.54 5.22 8.08
CA GLU A 43 -6.51 4.37 7.40
C GLU A 43 -7.68 5.23 6.91
N LEU A 44 -8.07 5.04 5.66
CA LEU A 44 -9.11 5.78 4.97
C LEU A 44 -10.10 4.81 4.33
N ASP A 45 -11.40 5.06 4.47
CA ASP A 45 -12.41 4.32 3.70
C ASP A 45 -12.33 4.66 2.20
N PHE A 46 -12.77 3.75 1.34
CA PHE A 46 -12.84 4.04 -0.11
C PHE A 46 -13.73 5.24 -0.45
N ASP A 47 -14.80 5.48 0.32
CA ASP A 47 -15.67 6.65 0.12
C ASP A 47 -14.88 7.95 0.38
N SER A 48 -14.16 8.01 1.51
CA SER A 48 -13.25 9.10 1.85
C SER A 48 -12.19 9.33 0.78
N TRP A 49 -11.58 8.25 0.27
CA TRP A 49 -10.60 8.32 -0.82
C TRP A 49 -11.19 8.95 -2.09
N GLN A 50 -12.42 8.58 -2.47
CA GLN A 50 -13.08 9.11 -3.67
C GLN A 50 -13.49 10.60 -3.50
N GLU A 51 -13.78 11.03 -2.28
CA GLU A 51 -14.06 12.44 -1.98
C GLU A 51 -12.80 13.30 -1.85
N MET A 52 -11.62 12.68 -1.71
CA MET A 52 -10.34 13.38 -1.57
C MET A 52 -9.86 13.99 -2.89
N ALA A 53 -9.43 15.25 -2.79
CA ALA A 53 -8.76 15.96 -3.89
C ALA A 53 -7.26 15.62 -3.89
N ILE A 54 -6.92 14.52 -4.55
CA ILE A 54 -5.56 14.00 -4.65
C ILE A 54 -5.11 13.89 -6.11
N GLU A 55 -3.81 13.93 -6.33
CA GLU A 55 -3.16 13.76 -7.64
C GLU A 55 -2.08 12.68 -7.52
N GLU A 56 -1.93 11.84 -8.54
CA GLU A 56 -0.79 10.92 -8.65
C GLU A 56 0.52 11.72 -8.71
N ALA A 57 1.52 11.27 -7.96
CA ALA A 57 2.80 11.96 -7.82
C ALA A 57 3.95 10.96 -7.88
N GLU A 58 5.13 11.43 -8.28
CA GLU A 58 6.34 10.63 -8.20
C GLU A 58 6.85 10.60 -6.76
N ALA A 59 7.40 9.46 -6.34
CA ALA A 59 8.09 9.33 -5.07
C ALA A 59 9.22 10.37 -4.95
N PRO A 60 9.48 10.93 -3.75
CA PRO A 60 10.64 11.78 -3.56
C PRO A 60 11.94 10.99 -3.80
N ASP A 61 12.95 11.66 -4.37
CA ASP A 61 14.24 11.11 -4.86
C ASP A 61 15.01 10.24 -3.82
N ASP A 62 14.71 10.40 -2.52
CA ASP A 62 15.36 9.72 -1.40
C ASP A 62 14.52 8.57 -0.79
N TRP A 63 13.29 8.37 -1.24
CA TRP A 63 12.36 7.40 -0.65
C TRP A 63 12.41 6.01 -1.30
N THR A 64 12.87 5.92 -2.55
CA THR A 64 12.94 4.68 -3.34
C THR A 64 14.17 3.82 -3.03
N GLY A 65 14.63 3.81 -1.78
CA GLY A 65 15.78 2.99 -1.37
C GLY A 65 15.56 1.48 -1.52
N SER A 66 14.31 1.01 -1.53
CA SER A 66 13.81 -0.36 -1.74
C SER A 66 12.28 -0.20 -1.71
N VAL A 67 11.44 -0.53 -2.68
CA VAL A 67 11.21 -1.80 -3.36
C VAL A 67 10.37 -1.47 -4.61
N ASP A 68 10.81 -1.83 -5.82
CA ASP A 68 9.92 -1.97 -6.98
C ASP A 68 8.99 -3.15 -6.66
N VAL A 69 7.73 -2.90 -6.32
CA VAL A 69 6.69 -3.93 -6.32
C VAL A 69 5.97 -3.79 -7.65
N ASP A 70 6.38 -4.61 -8.63
CA ASP A 70 5.76 -4.70 -9.94
C ASP A 70 4.23 -4.92 -9.79
N GLU A 71 3.45 -4.07 -10.48
CA GLU A 71 1.98 -4.00 -10.52
C GLU A 71 1.25 -5.27 -11.02
N GLU A 72 1.93 -6.41 -11.19
CA GLU A 72 1.34 -7.63 -11.77
C GLU A 72 0.71 -8.58 -10.74
N GLU A 73 0.82 -8.31 -9.42
CA GLU A 73 0.28 -9.20 -8.35
C GLU A 73 -1.08 -8.79 -7.75
N PHE A 74 -1.73 -7.71 -8.20
CA PHE A 74 -3.00 -7.26 -7.56
C PHE A 74 -4.27 -7.96 -8.07
N GLU A 75 -4.22 -8.74 -9.16
CA GLU A 75 -5.41 -9.44 -9.69
C GLU A 75 -5.66 -10.84 -9.08
N ASP A 76 -4.82 -11.34 -8.17
CA ASP A 76 -4.93 -12.72 -7.63
C ASP A 76 -5.52 -12.80 -6.20
N LEU A 77 -6.02 -11.71 -5.62
CA LEU A 77 -6.58 -11.78 -4.24
C LEU A 77 -8.08 -12.09 -4.17
N ARG A 78 -8.76 -12.32 -5.30
CA ARG A 78 -10.22 -12.56 -5.32
C ARG A 78 -10.64 -14.04 -5.29
N ASP A 79 -9.72 -14.99 -5.37
CA ASP A 79 -10.06 -16.42 -5.34
C ASP A 79 -9.06 -17.24 -4.50
N LYS A 80 -9.24 -17.20 -3.16
CA LYS A 80 -9.01 -18.22 -2.08
C LYS A 80 -8.03 -19.40 -2.32
N PRO A 81 -7.46 -20.09 -1.29
CA PRO A 81 -7.52 -19.92 0.18
C PRO A 81 -6.13 -19.97 0.88
N GLU A 82 -6.11 -19.89 2.22
CA GLU A 82 -4.97 -20.21 3.11
C GLU A 82 -3.99 -21.28 2.56
N GLU A 83 -2.77 -20.88 2.20
CA GLU A 83 -1.66 -21.80 2.01
C GLU A 83 -0.37 -21.19 2.62
N ASN A 84 -0.10 -21.62 3.85
CA ASN A 84 1.25 -21.96 4.31
C ASN A 84 2.31 -20.85 4.26
N PHE A 85 2.18 -19.84 5.14
CA PHE A 85 3.34 -19.16 5.70
C PHE A 85 4.21 -20.20 6.39
N GLY A 86 5.20 -20.74 5.68
CA GLY A 86 6.22 -21.59 6.27
C GLY A 86 6.92 -20.81 7.37
N ASP A 87 6.67 -21.19 8.62
CA ASP A 87 7.30 -20.66 9.81
C ASP A 87 8.82 -20.47 9.58
N PRO A 88 9.33 -19.23 9.51
CA PRO A 88 10.74 -18.97 9.25
C PRO A 88 11.64 -19.29 10.46
N LEU A 89 11.07 -19.84 11.53
CA LEU A 89 11.75 -20.18 12.78
C LEU A 89 12.23 -21.65 12.85
N GLU A 90 11.85 -22.52 11.90
CA GLU A 90 12.28 -23.93 11.87
C GLU A 90 13.74 -24.14 11.39
N TYR A 91 14.45 -23.06 11.03
CA TYR A 91 15.86 -23.14 10.63
C TYR A 91 16.85 -22.97 11.80
N LEU A 92 16.41 -22.49 12.97
CA LEU A 92 17.29 -22.19 14.10
C LEU A 92 17.42 -23.33 15.12
N ASP A 93 16.57 -24.36 15.05
CA ASP A 93 16.58 -25.48 16.01
C ASP A 93 17.36 -26.71 15.53
N ARG A 94 17.80 -26.75 14.25
CA ARG A 94 18.53 -27.90 13.68
C ARG A 94 20.05 -27.87 13.93
N GLN A 95 20.56 -26.88 14.66
CA GLN A 95 21.95 -26.87 15.13
C GLN A 95 22.03 -27.24 16.62
N ASP A 96 21.85 -28.53 16.92
CA ASP A 96 22.49 -29.19 18.07
C ASP A 96 22.99 -30.58 17.65
#